data_AF-A0A4Y2QWX5-F1
#
_entry.id   AF-A0A4Y2QWX5-F1
#
_cell.length_a   1.000
_cell.length_b   1.000
_cell.length_c   1.000
_cell.angle_alpha   90.00
_cell.angle_beta   90.00
_cell.angle_gamma   90.00
#
_symmetry.space_group_name_H-M   'P 1'
#
loop_
_entity.id
_entity.type
_entity.pdbx_description
1 polymer ?
#
loop_
_entity_poly.entity_id
_entity_poly.type
_entity_poly.pdbx_seq_one_letter_code
_entity_poly.pdbx_strand_id
1 'polypeptide(L)'
;FLSGNQIVDTIHATLEDYGSDYTHLLPENFNLLITDVMNWIAVNYIYAVLQKRMSFKSYEERKQGAEKMCEEGKILQQLFQRAPFNKRLNSIVKKRSYYDGKITLENILKKYSPIQTSKTSPFEAVPLIAEVIKLKDVSMLSLELSGVIRHYPDVTLEQLVTLILVRGDVSKNEAKQLVSDIMAEIGTQNKERTIFSDITISL
;
A
#
# COMPACT_ATOMS: atom_id res chain seq x y z
N PHE A 1 -13.78 -10.70 -5.00
CA PHE A 1 -13.16 -9.38 -5.19
C PHE A 1 -14.18 -8.30 -5.48
N LEU A 2 -15.02 -8.43 -6.51
CA LEU A 2 -15.91 -7.34 -6.97
C LEU A 2 -17.20 -7.15 -6.14
N SER A 3 -17.50 -8.05 -5.21
CA SER A 3 -18.74 -8.02 -4.42
C SER A 3 -18.44 -7.84 -2.92
N GLY A 4 -18.97 -6.76 -2.34
CA GLY A 4 -19.01 -6.51 -0.90
C GLY A 4 -17.79 -5.77 -0.30
N ASN A 5 -18.03 -5.00 0.76
CA ASN A 5 -17.00 -4.40 1.63
C ASN A 5 -16.84 -5.17 2.95
N GLN A 6 -17.50 -6.32 3.09
CA GLN A 6 -17.59 -7.08 4.34
C GLN A 6 -16.22 -7.34 4.99
N ILE A 7 -15.17 -7.59 4.21
CA ILE A 7 -13.82 -7.83 4.75
C ILE A 7 -13.24 -6.54 5.35
N VAL A 8 -13.36 -5.41 4.65
CA VAL A 8 -12.91 -4.11 5.16
C VAL A 8 -13.71 -3.71 6.39
N ASP A 9 -15.02 -3.95 6.39
CA ASP A 9 -15.89 -3.73 7.55
C ASP A 9 -15.50 -4.63 8.74
N THR A 10 -15.13 -5.88 8.47
CA THR A 10 -14.64 -6.82 9.50
C THR A 10 -13.30 -6.37 10.07
N ILE A 11 -12.36 -5.95 9.23
CA ILE A 11 -11.08 -5.37 9.65
C ILE A 11 -11.35 -4.13 10.53
N HIS A 12 -12.29 -3.28 10.12
CA HIS A 12 -12.67 -2.10 10.87
C HIS A 12 -13.21 -2.42 12.25
N ALA A 13 -14.23 -3.29 12.34
CA ALA A 13 -14.80 -3.71 13.61
C ALA A 13 -13.74 -4.35 14.54
N THR A 14 -12.93 -5.25 13.99
CA THR A 14 -11.86 -5.94 14.74
C THR A 14 -10.86 -4.94 15.33
N LEU A 15 -10.42 -3.96 14.54
CA LEU A 15 -9.48 -2.94 15.00
C LEU A 15 -10.10 -1.98 16.02
N GLU A 16 -11.36 -1.60 15.86
CA GLU A 16 -12.06 -0.78 16.86
C GLU A 16 -12.19 -1.50 18.21
N ASP A 17 -12.53 -2.80 18.19
CA ASP A 17 -12.66 -3.63 19.39
C ASP A 17 -11.32 -3.68 20.15
N TYR A 18 -10.23 -4.04 19.46
CA TYR A 18 -8.91 -4.13 20.08
C TYR A 18 -8.30 -2.76 20.42
N GLY A 19 -8.65 -1.70 19.69
CA GLY A 19 -8.06 -0.37 19.88
C GLY A 19 -8.24 0.18 21.30
N SER A 20 -9.31 -0.26 21.98
CA SER A 20 -9.61 0.11 23.37
C SER A 20 -8.65 -0.54 24.38
N ASP A 21 -8.17 -1.76 24.11
CA ASP A 21 -7.27 -2.50 24.99
C ASP A 21 -5.86 -1.89 25.04
N TYR A 22 -5.46 -1.24 23.94
CA TYR A 22 -4.15 -0.58 23.82
C TYR A 22 -4.14 0.88 24.31
N THR A 23 -5.22 1.34 24.93
CA THR A 23 -5.35 2.73 25.44
C THR A 23 -4.30 3.11 26.49
N HIS A 24 -3.76 2.11 27.20
CA HIS A 24 -2.77 2.29 28.27
C HIS A 24 -1.32 2.24 27.79
N LEU A 25 -1.04 1.89 26.53
CA LEU A 25 0.33 1.90 26.00
C LEU A 25 0.95 3.29 26.12
N LEU A 26 2.28 3.42 26.17
CA LEU A 26 2.93 4.72 26.03
C LEU A 26 2.72 5.31 24.63
N PRO A 27 2.67 6.64 24.47
CA PRO A 27 2.55 7.32 23.17
C PRO A 27 3.38 6.71 22.05
N GLU A 28 4.66 6.51 22.37
CA GLU A 28 5.67 6.04 21.44
C GLU A 28 5.40 4.59 21.02
N ASN A 29 5.11 3.71 21.99
CA ASN A 29 4.83 2.29 21.74
C ASN A 29 3.54 2.10 20.93
N PHE A 30 2.54 2.94 21.15
CA PHE A 30 1.31 2.92 20.37
C PHE A 30 1.55 3.37 18.92
N ASN A 31 2.36 4.41 18.71
CA ASN A 31 2.69 4.84 17.35
C ASN A 31 3.43 3.76 16.56
N LEU A 32 4.37 3.05 17.22
CA LEU A 32 5.04 1.89 16.62
C LEU A 32 4.03 0.79 16.27
N LEU A 33 3.19 0.39 17.22
CA LEU A 33 2.15 -0.61 17.01
C LEU A 33 1.23 -0.25 15.83
N ILE A 34 0.74 0.99 15.78
CA ILE A 34 -0.15 1.43 14.70
C ILE A 34 0.57 1.47 13.35
N THR A 35 1.83 1.88 13.32
CA THR A 35 2.64 1.84 12.09
C THR A 35 2.81 0.40 11.59
N ASP A 36 3.12 -0.53 12.49
CA ASP A 36 3.27 -1.95 12.17
C ASP A 36 1.96 -2.56 11.68
N VAL A 37 0.83 -2.25 12.34
CA VAL A 37 -0.50 -2.70 11.92
C VAL A 37 -0.88 -2.13 10.55
N MET A 38 -0.64 -0.83 10.30
CA MET A 38 -0.89 -0.20 8.99
C MET A 38 -0.08 -0.87 7.88
N ASN A 39 1.22 -1.07 8.12
CA ASN A 39 2.10 -1.75 7.18
C ASN A 39 1.64 -3.19 6.93
N TRP A 40 1.31 -3.93 8.00
CA TRP A 40 0.83 -5.31 7.89
C TRP A 40 -0.46 -5.41 7.08
N ILE A 41 -1.43 -4.53 7.30
CA ILE A 41 -2.68 -4.50 6.52
C ILE A 41 -2.39 -4.18 5.05
N ALA A 42 -1.59 -3.15 4.76
CA ALA A 42 -1.26 -2.76 3.40
C ALA A 42 -0.51 -3.87 2.65
N VAL A 43 0.48 -4.50 3.29
CA VAL A 43 1.24 -5.64 2.74
C VAL A 43 0.30 -6.80 2.43
N ASN A 44 -0.55 -7.21 3.37
CA ASN A 44 -1.48 -8.32 3.15
C ASN A 44 -2.54 -8.00 2.08
N TYR A 45 -2.99 -6.75 2.02
CA TYR A 45 -3.92 -6.28 1.00
C TYR A 45 -3.31 -6.38 -0.40
N ILE A 46 -2.12 -5.79 -0.59
CA ILE A 46 -1.41 -5.83 -1.88
C ILE A 46 -1.03 -7.26 -2.24
N TYR A 47 -0.55 -8.04 -1.27
CA TYR A 47 -0.26 -9.45 -1.46
C TYR A 47 -1.48 -10.22 -1.96
N ALA A 48 -2.67 -10.01 -1.38
CA ALA A 48 -3.90 -10.65 -1.82
C ALA A 48 -4.28 -10.27 -3.26
N VAL A 49 -4.07 -9.02 -3.66
CA VAL A 49 -4.24 -8.55 -5.05
C VAL A 49 -3.27 -9.26 -5.99
N LEU A 50 -2.00 -9.38 -5.58
CA LEU A 50 -0.95 -9.96 -6.40
C LEU A 50 -0.89 -11.50 -6.34
N GLN A 51 -1.68 -12.18 -5.50
CA GLN A 51 -1.64 -13.65 -5.37
C GLN A 51 -2.13 -14.45 -6.60
N LYS A 52 -2.39 -13.78 -7.74
CA LYS A 52 -2.75 -14.41 -9.03
C LYS A 52 -3.98 -15.32 -9.01
N ARG A 53 -4.78 -15.26 -7.94
CA ARG A 53 -6.05 -15.99 -7.78
C ARG A 53 -7.19 -15.37 -8.57
N MET A 54 -6.96 -14.20 -9.16
CA MET A 54 -7.91 -13.46 -9.98
C MET A 54 -7.19 -12.86 -11.18
N SER A 55 -7.71 -13.15 -12.37
CA SER A 55 -7.40 -12.39 -13.60
C SER A 55 -8.71 -11.81 -14.09
N PHE A 56 -8.72 -10.52 -14.36
CA PHE A 56 -9.89 -9.87 -14.94
C PHE A 56 -10.08 -10.32 -16.39
N LYS A 57 -11.33 -10.49 -16.82
CA LYS A 57 -11.68 -10.98 -18.17
C LYS A 57 -12.05 -9.86 -19.12
N SER A 58 -12.34 -8.67 -18.60
CA SER A 58 -12.72 -7.51 -19.40
C SER A 58 -12.10 -6.22 -18.85
N TYR A 59 -12.05 -5.19 -19.69
CA TYR A 59 -11.65 -3.86 -19.26
C TYR A 59 -12.57 -3.30 -18.16
N GLU A 60 -13.89 -3.48 -18.28
CA GLU A 60 -14.84 -2.95 -17.30
C GLU A 60 -14.62 -3.59 -15.92
N GLU A 61 -14.37 -4.90 -15.90
CA GLU A 61 -14.07 -5.64 -14.67
C GLU A 61 -12.76 -5.16 -14.03
N ARG A 62 -11.72 -4.90 -14.82
CA ARG A 62 -10.45 -4.32 -14.35
C ARG A 62 -10.64 -2.95 -13.75
N LYS A 63 -11.37 -2.08 -14.46
CA LYS A 63 -11.65 -0.71 -14.03
C LYS A 63 -12.40 -0.72 -12.70
N GLN A 64 -13.48 -1.49 -12.62
CA GLN A 64 -14.26 -1.63 -11.39
C GLN A 64 -13.41 -2.18 -10.23
N GLY A 65 -12.58 -3.19 -10.50
CA GLY A 65 -11.69 -3.77 -9.50
C GLY A 65 -10.65 -2.77 -8.99
N ALA A 66 -9.99 -2.05 -9.90
CA ALA A 66 -8.99 -1.04 -9.56
C ALA A 66 -9.58 0.18 -8.83
N GLU A 67 -10.76 0.65 -9.22
CA GLU A 67 -11.49 1.70 -8.49
C GLU A 67 -11.76 1.21 -7.08
N LYS A 68 -12.42 0.06 -6.94
CA LYS A 68 -12.69 -0.54 -5.63
C LYS A 68 -11.45 -0.66 -4.76
N MET A 69 -10.30 -1.02 -5.32
CA MET A 69 -9.02 -1.04 -4.58
C MET A 69 -8.65 0.31 -3.99
N CYS A 70 -8.77 1.37 -4.78
CA CYS A 70 -8.53 2.73 -4.32
C CYS A 70 -9.50 3.15 -3.21
N GLU A 71 -10.78 2.80 -3.32
CA GLU A 71 -11.76 3.08 -2.27
C GLU A 71 -11.44 2.32 -0.98
N GLU A 72 -11.13 1.03 -1.08
CA GLU A 72 -10.77 0.20 0.07
C GLU A 72 -9.47 0.69 0.74
N GLY A 73 -8.44 1.02 -0.04
CA GLY A 73 -7.20 1.59 0.47
C GLY A 73 -7.43 2.91 1.22
N LYS A 74 -8.30 3.79 0.70
CA LYS A 74 -8.71 5.03 1.39
C LYS A 74 -9.44 4.73 2.71
N ILE A 75 -10.38 3.79 2.73
CA ILE A 75 -11.12 3.41 3.94
C ILE A 75 -10.16 2.87 5.00
N LEU A 76 -9.27 1.95 4.61
CA LEU A 76 -8.26 1.36 5.50
C LEU A 76 -7.30 2.41 6.07
N GLN A 77 -6.88 3.38 5.25
CA GLN A 77 -6.06 4.51 5.71
C GLN A 77 -6.82 5.42 6.69
N GLN A 78 -8.09 5.71 6.42
CA GLN A 78 -8.92 6.59 7.24
C GLN A 78 -9.29 5.99 8.61
N LEU A 79 -9.27 4.67 8.76
CA LEU A 79 -9.50 3.98 10.04
C LEU A 79 -8.60 4.52 11.15
N PHE A 80 -7.32 4.71 10.85
CA PHE A 80 -6.31 5.18 11.81
C PHE A 80 -6.44 6.67 12.14
N GLN A 81 -7.28 7.40 11.40
CA GLN A 81 -7.60 8.80 11.66
C GLN A 81 -8.82 8.97 12.57
N ARG A 82 -9.45 7.88 13.05
CA ARG A 82 -10.59 7.88 13.98
C ARG A 82 -10.19 7.47 15.39
N ALA A 83 -11.09 7.66 16.35
CA ALA A 83 -10.87 7.17 17.72
C ALA A 83 -10.95 5.63 17.74
N PRO A 84 -10.20 4.93 18.60
CA PRO A 84 -9.30 5.45 19.65
C PRO A 84 -7.92 5.92 19.14
N PHE A 85 -7.59 5.66 17.88
CA PHE A 85 -6.27 5.90 17.29
C PHE A 85 -5.87 7.39 17.20
N ASN A 86 -6.81 8.27 16.81
CA ASN A 86 -6.55 9.70 16.61
C ASN A 86 -6.52 10.56 17.89
N LYS A 87 -7.29 10.19 18.92
CA LYS A 87 -7.38 10.94 20.19
C LYS A 87 -6.03 10.99 20.88
N ARG A 88 -5.24 9.93 20.69
CA ARG A 88 -3.91 9.77 21.28
C ARG A 88 -2.83 10.53 20.52
N LEU A 89 -2.85 10.47 19.19
CA LEU A 89 -2.00 11.34 18.36
C LEU A 89 -2.14 12.81 18.78
N ASN A 90 -3.38 13.26 19.00
CA ASN A 90 -3.67 14.64 19.42
C ASN A 90 -3.25 14.96 20.88
N SER A 91 -3.30 14.00 21.82
CA SER A 91 -2.89 14.24 23.22
C SER A 91 -1.37 14.33 23.38
N ILE A 92 -0.61 13.66 22.51
CA ILE A 92 0.85 13.75 22.40
C ILE A 92 1.26 15.12 21.85
N VAL A 93 0.57 15.59 20.82
CA VAL A 93 0.78 16.92 20.22
C VAL A 93 0.54 18.03 21.25
N LYS A 94 -0.54 17.93 22.03
CA LYS A 94 -0.87 18.92 23.08
C LYS A 94 0.14 18.97 24.24
N LYS A 95 0.73 17.84 24.65
CA LYS A 95 1.78 17.82 25.70
C LYS A 95 3.12 18.44 25.28
N ARG A 96 3.36 18.66 23.98
CA ARG A 96 4.59 19.27 23.43
C ARG A 96 4.39 20.70 22.90
N SER A 97 3.43 21.45 23.44
CA SER A 97 3.08 22.85 23.07
C SER A 97 4.14 23.94 23.38
N TYR A 98 5.44 23.61 23.36
CA TYR A 98 6.51 24.61 23.37
C TYR A 98 7.29 24.68 22.03
N TYR A 99 6.87 23.93 21.01
CA TYR A 99 7.34 24.10 19.63
C TYR A 99 6.18 24.10 18.64
N ASP A 100 6.26 25.07 17.73
CA ASP A 100 5.41 25.45 16.61
C ASP A 100 4.62 24.31 15.92
N GLY A 101 3.42 24.65 15.42
CA GLY A 101 2.30 23.81 14.99
C GLY A 101 2.55 22.82 13.84
N LYS A 102 3.59 22.00 13.94
CA LYS A 102 4.14 21.16 12.87
C LYS A 102 4.31 19.70 13.29
N ILE A 103 3.32 19.11 13.96
CA ILE A 103 3.32 17.66 14.27
C ILE A 103 2.11 17.01 13.57
N THR A 104 2.31 16.63 12.30
CA THR A 104 1.43 15.74 11.54
C THR A 104 1.88 14.28 11.73
N LEU A 105 1.02 13.30 11.41
CA LEU A 105 1.38 11.87 11.34
C LEU A 105 2.69 11.66 10.56
N GLU A 106 2.86 12.40 9.47
CA GLU A 106 4.07 12.42 8.64
C GLU A 106 5.34 12.76 9.44
N ASN A 107 5.28 13.72 10.37
CA ASN A 107 6.43 14.14 11.16
C ASN A 107 6.76 13.17 12.30
N ILE A 108 5.77 12.41 12.77
CA ILE A 108 5.97 11.35 13.78
C ILE A 108 6.59 10.12 13.11
N LEU A 109 6.08 9.70 11.94
CA LEU A 109 6.67 8.65 11.11
C LEU A 109 8.12 8.96 10.78
N LYS A 110 8.40 10.20 10.35
CA LYS A 110 9.76 10.67 10.04
C LYS A 110 10.73 10.67 11.24
N LYS A 111 10.22 10.81 12.47
CA LYS A 111 11.04 10.92 13.68
C LYS A 111 11.30 9.57 14.37
N TYR A 112 10.40 8.60 14.21
CA TYR A 112 10.40 7.37 15.00
C TYR A 112 10.32 6.08 14.19
N SER A 113 10.34 6.14 12.86
CA SER A 113 10.51 4.95 12.02
C SER A 113 11.82 4.22 12.38
N PRO A 114 11.78 2.99 12.92
CA PRO A 114 12.97 2.18 13.21
C PRO A 114 13.69 1.72 11.93
N ILE A 115 13.01 1.87 10.79
CA ILE A 115 13.43 1.51 9.45
C ILE A 115 13.02 2.70 8.57
N GLN A 116 13.94 3.24 7.78
CA GLN A 116 13.67 4.28 6.78
C GLN A 116 12.77 3.74 5.67
N THR A 117 11.51 3.45 5.99
CA THR A 117 10.45 3.17 5.02
C THR A 117 9.81 4.50 4.67
N SER A 118 9.87 4.84 3.37
CA SER A 118 9.29 5.99 2.64
C SER A 118 8.48 7.05 3.40
N LYS A 119 8.63 8.32 2.99
CA LYS A 119 7.96 9.52 3.55
C LYS A 119 6.42 9.52 3.49
N THR A 120 5.77 8.43 3.11
CA THR A 120 4.35 8.36 2.71
C THR A 120 3.65 7.16 3.32
N SER A 121 2.32 7.21 3.40
CA SER A 121 1.48 6.10 3.89
C SER A 121 1.75 4.80 3.10
N PRO A 122 1.73 3.61 3.74
CA PRO A 122 1.90 2.34 3.03
C PRO A 122 0.74 2.07 2.04
N PHE A 123 -0.41 2.74 2.22
CA PHE A 123 -1.54 2.66 1.30
C PHE A 123 -1.33 3.46 -0.01
N GLU A 124 -0.30 4.31 -0.12
CA GLU A 124 -0.01 5.04 -1.37
C GLU A 124 0.41 4.12 -2.53
N ALA A 125 0.79 2.88 -2.24
CA ALA A 125 1.08 1.89 -3.28
C ALA A 125 -0.19 1.41 -3.98
N VAL A 126 -1.35 1.46 -3.30
CA VAL A 126 -2.61 0.93 -3.83
C VAL A 126 -3.07 1.70 -5.07
N PRO A 127 -3.11 3.04 -5.09
CA PRO A 127 -3.42 3.80 -6.31
C PRO A 127 -2.48 3.50 -7.47
N LEU A 128 -1.16 3.42 -7.24
CA LEU A 128 -0.18 3.14 -8.29
C LEU A 128 -0.38 1.75 -8.92
N ILE A 129 -0.66 0.73 -8.09
CA ILE A 129 -1.02 -0.62 -8.54
C ILE A 129 -2.35 -0.60 -9.32
N ALA A 130 -3.34 0.13 -8.82
CA ALA A 130 -4.65 0.25 -9.45
C ALA A 130 -4.59 0.90 -10.84
N GLU A 131 -3.75 1.93 -11.02
CA GLU A 131 -3.51 2.55 -12.34
C GLU A 131 -2.98 1.52 -13.36
N VAL A 132 -1.98 0.72 -12.99
CA VAL A 132 -1.46 -0.35 -13.86
C VAL A 132 -2.57 -1.35 -14.25
N ILE A 133 -3.47 -1.68 -13.32
CA ILE A 133 -4.56 -2.64 -13.58
C ILE A 133 -5.60 -2.06 -14.54
N LYS A 134 -6.11 -0.84 -14.30
CA LYS A 134 -7.19 -0.24 -15.11
C LYS A 134 -6.72 0.43 -16.38
N LEU A 135 -5.42 0.56 -16.61
CA LEU A 135 -4.89 1.21 -17.80
C LEU A 135 -5.45 0.55 -19.07
N LYS A 136 -6.20 1.33 -19.87
CA LYS A 136 -6.89 0.81 -21.06
C LYS A 136 -5.93 0.45 -22.18
N ASP A 137 -4.92 1.29 -22.39
CA ASP A 137 -3.93 1.13 -23.45
C ASP A 137 -2.72 0.34 -22.96
N VAL A 138 -2.54 -0.87 -23.47
CA VAL A 138 -1.43 -1.77 -23.12
C VAL A 138 -0.07 -1.14 -23.48
N SER A 139 -0.01 -0.30 -24.53
CA SER A 139 1.24 0.33 -24.96
C SER A 139 1.79 1.33 -23.93
N MET A 140 0.92 1.85 -23.05
CA MET A 140 1.29 2.80 -22.00
C MET A 140 1.67 2.10 -20.68
N LEU A 141 1.64 0.76 -20.61
CA LEU A 141 2.01 0.02 -19.40
C LEU A 141 3.44 0.31 -18.93
N SER A 142 4.35 0.56 -19.87
CA SER A 142 5.75 0.88 -19.56
C SER A 142 5.89 2.14 -18.71
N LEU A 143 5.04 3.14 -18.96
CA LEU A 143 5.02 4.40 -18.22
C LEU A 143 4.57 4.19 -16.78
N GLU A 144 3.44 3.50 -16.58
CA GLU A 144 2.90 3.24 -15.24
C GLU A 144 3.83 2.34 -14.41
N LEU A 145 4.38 1.30 -15.02
CA LEU A 145 5.36 0.41 -14.36
C LEU A 145 6.64 1.17 -14.00
N SER A 146 7.10 2.08 -14.85
CA SER A 146 8.23 2.97 -14.52
C SER A 146 7.91 3.87 -13.33
N GLY A 147 6.66 4.36 -13.24
CA GLY A 147 6.15 5.09 -12.07
C GLY A 147 6.25 4.26 -10.79
N VAL A 148 5.78 3.00 -10.82
CA VAL A 148 5.87 2.07 -9.69
C VAL A 148 7.34 1.84 -9.28
N ILE A 149 8.23 1.52 -10.22
CA ILE A 149 9.65 1.23 -9.94
C ILE A 149 10.36 2.45 -9.32
N ARG A 150 10.06 3.66 -9.81
CA ARG A 150 10.66 4.89 -9.28
C ARG A 150 10.19 5.21 -7.86
N HIS A 151 8.94 4.90 -7.53
CA HIS A 151 8.39 5.09 -6.18
C HIS A 151 8.80 3.96 -5.22
N TYR A 152 8.99 2.76 -5.74
CA TYR A 152 9.30 1.54 -4.98
C TYR A 152 10.48 0.80 -5.63
N PRO A 153 11.73 1.25 -5.39
CA PRO A 153 12.92 0.72 -6.07
C PRO A 153 13.30 -0.70 -5.66
N ASP A 154 12.70 -1.23 -4.59
CA ASP A 154 12.86 -2.60 -4.11
C ASP A 154 11.82 -3.57 -4.70
N VAL A 155 10.88 -3.10 -5.53
CA VAL A 155 9.93 -3.97 -6.24
C VAL A 155 10.67 -4.96 -7.15
N THR A 156 10.26 -6.21 -7.11
CA THR A 156 10.92 -7.28 -7.87
C THR A 156 10.28 -7.47 -9.24
N LEU A 157 11.06 -8.01 -10.20
CA LEU A 157 10.56 -8.40 -11.52
C LEU A 157 9.33 -9.32 -11.39
N GLU A 158 9.38 -10.25 -10.44
CA GLU A 158 8.29 -11.21 -10.17
C GLU A 158 7.00 -10.51 -9.69
N GLN A 159 7.11 -9.53 -8.80
CA GLN A 159 5.97 -8.74 -8.34
C GLN A 159 5.33 -7.93 -9.49
N LEU A 160 6.15 -7.28 -10.32
CA LEU A 160 5.66 -6.51 -11.47
C LEU A 160 5.02 -7.40 -12.55
N VAL A 161 5.62 -8.56 -12.84
CA VAL A 161 5.03 -9.54 -13.76
C VAL A 161 3.68 -10.00 -13.25
N THR A 162 3.58 -10.29 -11.95
CA THR A 162 2.32 -10.75 -11.37
C THR A 162 1.26 -9.65 -11.38
N LEU A 163 1.64 -8.40 -11.14
CA LEU A 163 0.76 -7.23 -11.28
C LEU A 163 0.17 -7.12 -12.70
N ILE A 164 0.99 -7.26 -13.75
CA ILE A 164 0.51 -7.25 -15.14
C ILE A 164 -0.47 -8.40 -15.39
N LEU A 165 -0.18 -9.60 -14.85
CA LEU A 165 -1.00 -10.79 -15.07
C LEU A 165 -2.38 -10.72 -14.42
N VAL A 166 -2.58 -9.88 -13.40
CA VAL A 166 -3.92 -9.60 -12.85
C VAL A 166 -4.86 -9.04 -13.92
N ARG A 167 -4.33 -8.31 -14.92
CA ARG A 167 -5.13 -7.71 -15.99
C ARG A 167 -5.81 -8.73 -16.90
N GLY A 168 -5.20 -9.90 -17.08
CA GLY A 168 -5.71 -10.97 -17.94
C GLY A 168 -5.64 -10.72 -19.46
N ASP A 169 -5.14 -9.56 -19.90
CA ASP A 169 -5.00 -9.17 -21.32
C ASP A 169 -3.55 -9.20 -21.84
N VAL A 170 -2.61 -9.68 -21.02
CA VAL A 170 -1.17 -9.80 -21.35
C VAL A 170 -0.66 -11.17 -20.94
N SER A 171 0.09 -11.85 -21.80
CA SER A 171 0.65 -13.18 -21.50
C SER A 171 1.83 -13.11 -20.51
N LYS A 172 2.16 -14.24 -19.86
CA LYS A 172 3.31 -14.33 -18.93
C LYS A 172 4.63 -13.98 -19.62
N ASN A 173 4.77 -14.31 -20.90
CA ASN A 173 6.01 -14.04 -21.64
C ASN A 173 6.11 -12.56 -22.03
N GLU A 174 5.03 -11.96 -22.55
CA GLU A 174 4.99 -10.52 -22.85
C GLU A 174 5.22 -9.69 -21.59
N ALA A 175 4.58 -10.04 -20.47
CA ALA A 175 4.77 -9.36 -19.19
C ALA A 175 6.23 -9.43 -18.70
N LYS A 176 6.85 -10.62 -18.78
CA LYS A 176 8.26 -10.81 -18.39
C LYS A 176 9.21 -9.99 -19.25
N GLN A 177 9.00 -10.01 -20.57
CA GLN A 177 9.83 -9.26 -21.50
C GLN A 177 9.72 -7.76 -21.23
N LEU A 178 8.49 -7.25 -21.17
CA LEU A 178 8.21 -5.84 -20.89
C LEU A 178 8.86 -5.35 -19.59
N VAL A 179 8.70 -6.09 -18.49
CA VAL A 179 9.29 -5.72 -17.19
C VAL A 179 10.82 -5.76 -17.25
N SER A 180 11.40 -6.77 -17.90
CA SER A 180 12.86 -6.88 -18.06
C SER A 180 13.44 -5.70 -18.84
N ASP A 181 12.77 -5.28 -19.92
CA ASP A 181 13.21 -4.16 -20.74
C ASP A 181 13.17 -2.84 -19.95
N ILE A 182 12.06 -2.58 -19.26
CA ILE A 182 11.91 -1.36 -18.42
C ILE A 182 12.94 -1.32 -17.29
N MET A 183 13.16 -2.44 -16.59
CA MET A 183 14.15 -2.50 -15.51
C MET A 183 15.58 -2.30 -16.03
N ALA A 184 15.89 -2.78 -17.23
CA ALA A 184 17.17 -2.53 -17.88
C ALA A 184 17.34 -1.04 -18.27
N GLU A 185 16.29 -0.41 -18.78
CA GLU A 185 16.28 1.02 -19.14
C GLU A 185 16.42 1.95 -17.93
N ILE A 186 15.73 1.66 -16.83
CA ILE A 186 15.80 2.46 -15.59
C ILE A 186 17.17 2.30 -14.89
N GLY A 187 17.85 1.18 -15.12
CA GLY A 187 19.16 0.88 -14.54
C GLY A 187 19.11 0.65 -13.02
N THR A 188 20.27 0.66 -12.39
CA THR A 188 20.38 0.42 -10.94
C THR A 188 19.94 1.65 -10.15
N GLN A 189 18.88 1.49 -9.36
CA GLN A 189 18.42 2.50 -8.38
C GLN A 189 18.95 2.14 -6.98
N ASN A 190 18.98 3.13 -6.08
CA ASN A 190 19.22 2.86 -4.67
C ASN A 190 18.03 2.03 -4.14
N LYS A 191 18.28 0.79 -3.70
CA LYS A 191 17.27 -0.12 -3.18
C LYS A 191 16.85 0.27 -1.77
N GLU A 192 16.26 1.45 -1.64
CA GLU A 192 15.58 1.85 -0.40
C GLU A 192 14.47 0.84 -0.11
N ARG A 193 14.47 0.31 1.11
CA ARG A 193 13.49 -0.70 1.52
C ARG A 193 12.10 -0.06 1.61
N THR A 194 11.11 -0.67 0.98
CA THR A 194 9.71 -0.28 1.05
C THR A 194 8.83 -1.47 1.45
N ILE A 195 7.51 -1.29 1.39
CA ILE A 195 6.54 -2.35 1.66
C ILE A 195 6.70 -3.56 0.72
N PHE A 196 7.29 -3.38 -0.47
CA PHE A 196 7.48 -4.47 -1.43
C PHE A 196 8.51 -5.49 -0.98
N SER A 197 9.46 -5.11 -0.13
CA SER A 197 10.36 -6.07 0.53
C SER A 197 9.64 -7.06 1.44
N ASP A 198 8.46 -6.70 1.95
CA ASP A 198 7.67 -7.53 2.86
C ASP A 198 6.59 -8.35 2.12
N ILE A 199 6.47 -8.18 0.79
CA ILE A 199 5.52 -8.90 -0.07
C ILE A 199 6.23 -10.06 -0.78
N THR A 200 6.11 -11.28 -0.26
CA THR A 200 6.73 -12.46 -0.88
C THR A 200 5.75 -13.13 -1.85
N ILE A 201 6.07 -13.14 -3.15
CA ILE A 201 5.27 -13.79 -4.19
C ILE A 201 6.07 -14.95 -4.79
N SER A 202 5.38 -16.02 -5.18
CA SER A 202 5.96 -17.15 -5.93
C SER A 202 5.14 -17.43 -7.20
N LEU A 203 5.80 -17.38 -8.37
CA LEU A 203 5.23 -17.49 -9.74
C LEU A 203 5.10 -18.89 -10.33
#